data_AF-A0A0F8Z8E7-F1
#
_entry.id   AF-A0A0F8Z8E7-F1
#
_cell.length_a   1.000
_cell.length_b   1.000
_cell.length_c   1.000
_cell.angle_alpha   90.00
_cell.angle_beta   90.00
_cell.angle_gamma   90.00
#
_symmetry.space_group_name_H-M   'P 1'
#
loop_
_entity.id
_entity.type
_entity.pdbx_description
1 polymer ?
#
loop_
_entity_poly.entity_id
_entity_poly.type
_entity_poly.pdbx_seq_one_letter_code
_entity_poly.pdbx_strand_id
1 'polypeptide(L)'
;VIASCFPEMEAVLKKHSYGILVAPDSVDQIRNALLTLYKNDDSIIEKFRDNALSAARSELNWEMESRPLRKQIIEIISKIPQS
;
A
#
# COMPACT_ATOMS: atom_id res chain seq x y z
N VAL A 1 2.57 -9.21 3.34
CA VAL A 1 2.57 -8.24 4.47
C VAL A 1 1.52 -8.66 5.49
N ILE A 2 1.77 -8.51 6.80
CA ILE A 2 0.72 -8.54 7.83
C ILE A 2 0.59 -7.10 8.34
N ALA A 3 -0.61 -6.54 8.31
CA ALA A 3 -0.85 -5.15 8.70
C ALA A 3 -2.12 -5.01 9.53
N SER A 4 -2.19 -3.96 10.34
CA SER A 4 -3.39 -3.64 11.10
C SER A 4 -4.53 -3.20 10.16
N CYS A 5 -5.77 -3.54 10.50
CA CYS A 5 -6.96 -3.17 9.73
C CYS A 5 -7.42 -1.71 9.95
N PHE A 6 -6.47 -0.77 10.00
CA PHE A 6 -6.80 0.65 9.95
C PHE A 6 -7.27 1.02 8.53
N PRO A 7 -8.19 2.00 8.38
CA PRO A 7 -8.84 2.28 7.09
C PRO A 7 -7.87 2.52 5.93
N GLU A 8 -6.78 3.27 6.16
CA GLU A 8 -5.80 3.61 5.14
C GLU A 8 -4.96 2.39 4.73
N MET A 9 -4.52 1.59 5.70
CA MET A 9 -3.81 0.34 5.45
C MET A 9 -4.69 -0.66 4.70
N GLU A 10 -5.94 -0.79 5.15
CA GLU A 10 -6.92 -1.68 4.55
C GLU A 10 -7.20 -1.33 3.09
N ALA A 11 -7.40 -0.04 2.78
CA ALA A 11 -7.62 0.42 1.42
C ALA A 11 -6.47 0.03 0.49
N VAL A 12 -5.22 0.24 0.92
CA VAL A 12 -4.03 -0.08 0.14
C VAL A 12 -3.87 -1.60 -0.04
N LEU A 13 -3.93 -2.37 1.04
CA LEU A 13 -3.72 -3.82 0.99
C LEU A 13 -4.82 -4.53 0.19
N LYS A 14 -6.08 -4.09 0.28
CA LYS A 14 -7.17 -4.68 -0.52
C LYS A 14 -7.03 -4.34 -1.99
N LYS A 15 -6.74 -3.07 -2.32
CA LYS A 15 -6.60 -2.63 -3.71
C LYS A 15 -5.56 -3.45 -4.49
N HIS A 16 -4.44 -3.76 -3.84
CA HIS A 16 -3.32 -4.42 -4.50
C HIS A 16 -3.14 -5.89 -4.09
N SER A 17 -3.95 -6.42 -3.17
CA SER A 17 -3.98 -7.84 -2.78
C SER A 17 -2.61 -8.43 -2.39
N TYR A 18 -1.85 -7.76 -1.52
CA TYR A 18 -0.49 -8.20 -1.11
C TYR A 18 -0.28 -8.42 0.40
N GLY A 19 -1.33 -8.70 1.16
CA GLY A 19 -1.16 -9.02 2.57
C GLY A 19 -2.42 -9.47 3.29
N ILE A 20 -2.26 -9.67 4.59
CA ILE A 20 -3.28 -10.10 5.52
C ILE A 20 -3.52 -8.95 6.50
N LEU A 21 -4.79 -8.54 6.63
CA LEU A 21 -5.22 -7.54 7.59
C LEU A 21 -5.63 -8.22 8.89
N VAL A 22 -5.21 -7.65 10.01
CA VAL A 22 -5.53 -8.15 11.35
C VAL A 22 -5.95 -7.00 12.27
N ALA A 23 -6.81 -7.27 13.24
CA ALA A 23 -7.08 -6.31 14.31
C ALA A 23 -5.81 -6.09 15.16
N PRO A 24 -5.42 -4.83 15.45
CA PRO A 24 -4.14 -4.51 16.10
C PRO A 24 -4.04 -5.03 17.54
N ASP A 25 -5.17 -5.25 18.19
CA ASP A 25 -5.32 -5.75 19.56
C ASP A 25 -5.58 -7.27 19.62
N SER A 26 -5.70 -7.94 18.47
CA SER A 26 -6.03 -9.37 18.43
C SER A 26 -4.80 -10.24 18.20
N VAL A 27 -4.23 -10.73 19.30
CA VAL A 27 -3.11 -11.69 19.29
C VAL A 27 -3.46 -12.95 18.49
N ASP A 28 -4.70 -13.45 18.59
CA ASP A 28 -5.14 -14.63 17.84
C ASP A 28 -5.13 -14.41 16.33
N GLN A 29 -5.58 -13.24 15.85
CA GLN A 29 -5.53 -12.92 14.42
C GLN A 29 -4.10 -12.81 13.91
N ILE A 30 -3.21 -12.17 14.69
CA ILE A 30 -1.78 -12.09 14.37
C ILE A 30 -1.17 -13.50 14.26
N ARG A 31 -1.43 -14.36 15.26
CA ARG A 31 -0.97 -15.76 15.24
C ARG A 31 -1.49 -16.49 14.01
N ASN A 32 -2.78 -16.38 13.71
CA ASN A 32 -3.39 -17.07 12.58
C ASN A 32 -2.81 -16.58 11.25
N ALA A 33 -2.58 -15.28 11.08
CA ALA A 33 -1.95 -14.71 9.89
C ALA A 33 -0.51 -15.23 9.70
N LEU A 34 0.28 -15.32 10.78
CA LEU A 34 1.61 -15.92 10.73
C LEU A 34 1.55 -17.40 10.34
N LEU A 35 0.62 -18.16 10.91
CA LEU A 35 0.41 -19.57 10.53
C LEU A 35 -0.02 -19.72 9.08
N THR A 36 -0.85 -18.82 8.55
CA THR A 36 -1.20 -18.80 7.12
C THR A 36 0.05 -18.63 6.27
N LEU A 37 0.96 -17.72 6.62
CA LEU A 37 2.20 -17.55 5.84
C LEU A 37 3.17 -18.73 6.01
N TYR A 38 3.25 -19.33 7.19
CA TYR A 38 4.18 -20.42 7.46
C TYR A 38 3.72 -21.79 6.93
N LYS A 39 2.41 -22.05 6.96
CA LYS A 39 1.84 -23.37 6.61
C LYS A 39 1.40 -23.50 5.15
N ASN A 40 1.17 -22.39 4.45
CA ASN A 40 0.88 -22.45 3.03
C ASN A 40 2.19 -22.49 2.25
N ASP A 41 2.19 -23.20 1.12
CA ASP A 41 3.33 -23.25 0.21
C ASP A 41 3.74 -21.85 -0.26
N ASP A 42 4.99 -21.73 -0.72
CA ASP A 42 5.64 -20.50 -1.20
C ASP A 42 4.78 -19.70 -2.19
N SER A 43 3.81 -20.34 -2.87
CA SER A 43 2.84 -19.72 -3.78
C SER A 43 2.14 -18.46 -3.25
N ILE A 44 1.73 -18.43 -1.97
CA ILE A 44 1.02 -17.25 -1.42
C ILE A 44 1.99 -16.10 -1.14
N ILE A 45 3.20 -16.43 -0.71
CA ILE A 45 4.26 -15.47 -0.42
C ILE A 45 4.74 -14.83 -1.72
N GLU A 46 4.99 -15.66 -2.74
CA GLU A 46 5.39 -15.20 -4.08
C GLU A 46 4.31 -14.30 -4.68
N LYS A 47 3.04 -14.69 -4.60
CA LYS A 47 1.92 -13.85 -5.08
C LYS A 47 1.88 -12.49 -4.38
N PHE A 48 2.01 -12.46 -3.06
CA PHE A 48 2.03 -11.20 -2.31
C PHE A 48 3.25 -10.35 -2.67
N ARG A 49 4.42 -10.96 -2.84
CA ARG A 49 5.64 -10.27 -3.24
C ARG A 49 5.48 -9.61 -4.60
N ASP A 50 5.00 -10.35 -5.59
CA ASP A 50 4.88 -9.86 -6.96
C ASP A 50 3.83 -8.75 -7.07
N ASN A 51 2.71 -8.89 -6.36
CA ASN A 51 1.70 -7.85 -6.27
C ASN A 51 2.23 -6.56 -5.61
N ALA A 52 2.97 -6.69 -4.51
CA ALA A 52 3.57 -5.55 -3.82
C ALA A 52 4.60 -4.84 -4.71
N LEU A 53 5.45 -5.60 -5.40
CA LEU A 53 6.45 -5.05 -6.33
C LEU A 53 5.80 -4.34 -7.52
N SER A 54 4.73 -4.92 -8.07
CA SER A 54 3.94 -4.30 -9.13
C SER A 54 3.39 -2.95 -8.66
N ALA A 55 2.68 -2.92 -7.53
CA ALA A 55 2.08 -1.71 -6.97
C ALA A 55 3.11 -0.62 -6.66
N ALA A 56 4.25 -0.98 -6.05
CA ALA A 56 5.33 -0.04 -5.75
C ALA A 56 5.91 0.60 -7.01
N ARG A 57 6.07 -0.17 -8.09
CA ARG A 57 6.66 0.33 -9.35
C ARG A 57 5.68 1.15 -10.18
N SER A 58 4.39 0.82 -10.15
CA SER A 58 3.39 1.45 -11.02
C SER A 58 2.70 2.66 -10.39
N GLU A 59 2.41 2.61 -9.09
CA GLU A 59 1.46 3.53 -8.46
C GLU A 59 1.96 4.11 -7.15
N LEU A 60 2.50 3.29 -6.26
CA LEU A 60 2.86 3.67 -4.89
C LEU A 60 4.33 4.12 -4.80
N ASN A 61 4.72 5.10 -5.63
CA ASN A 61 6.07 5.67 -5.65
C ASN A 61 6.07 7.20 -5.73
N TRP A 62 7.20 7.78 -5.36
CA TRP A 62 7.39 9.23 -5.30
C TRP A 62 7.26 9.90 -6.66
N GLU A 63 7.64 9.22 -7.74
CA GLU A 63 7.48 9.73 -9.10
C GLU A 63 6.00 9.97 -9.43
N MET A 64 5.12 9.03 -9.04
CA MET A 64 3.67 9.16 -9.22
C MET A 64 3.07 10.18 -8.25
N GLU A 65 3.41 10.11 -6.96
CA GLU A 65 2.90 11.03 -5.92
C GLU A 65 3.31 12.49 -6.16
N SER A 66 4.48 12.73 -6.77
CA SER A 66 4.93 14.10 -7.04
C SER A 66 4.17 14.80 -8.18
N ARG A 67 3.53 14.04 -9.10
CA ARG A 67 2.82 14.59 -10.26
C ARG A 67 1.68 15.54 -9.87
N PRO A 68 0.70 15.16 -9.01
CA PRO A 68 -0.38 16.06 -8.62
C PRO A 68 0.14 17.30 -7.88
N LEU A 69 1.17 17.15 -7.04
CA LEU A 69 1.79 18.27 -6.33
C LEU A 69 2.42 19.27 -7.30
N ARG A 70 3.21 18.78 -8.26
CA ARG A 70 3.82 19.63 -9.31
C ARG A 70 2.75 20.35 -10.12
N LYS A 71 1.67 19.66 -10.49
CA LYS A 71 0.55 20.27 -11.22
C LYS A 71 -0.07 21.43 -10.44
N GLN A 72 -0.38 21.21 -9.15
CA GLN A 72 -0.96 22.26 -8.30
C GLN A 72 -0.01 23.45 -8.14
N ILE A 73 1.29 23.21 -7.95
CA ILE A 73 2.29 24.28 -7.84
C ILE A 73 2.31 25.14 -9.11
N ILE A 74 2.30 24.53 -10.30
CA ILE A 74 2.25 25.25 -11.58
C ILE A 74 0.98 26.09 -11.69
N GLU A 75 -0.17 25.53 -11.31
CA GLU A 75 -1.46 26.25 -11.31
C GLU A 75 -1.50 27.42 -10.33
N ILE A 76 -0.80 27.32 -9.20
CA ILE A 76 -0.68 28.42 -8.24
C ILE A 76 0.21 29.52 -8.80
N ILE A 77 1.39 29.16 -9.34
CA ILE A 77 2.35 30.12 -9.91
C ILE A 77 1.72 30.91 -11.07
N SER A 78 0.95 30.26 -11.94
CA SER A 78 0.33 30.92 -13.10
C SER A 78 -0.73 31.98 -12.73
N LYS A 79 -1.23 31.96 -11.50
CA LYS A 79 -2.20 32.92 -10.97
C LYS A 79 -1.55 34.10 -10.24
N ILE A 80 -0.23 34.08 -10.05
CA ILE A 80 0.48 35.18 -9.40
C ILE A 80 0.70 36.31 -10.44
N PRO A 81 0.20 37.53 -10.19
CA PRO A 81 0.40 38.66 -11.10
C PRO A 81 1.90 38.95 -11.28
N GLN A 82 2.34 39.09 -12.53
CA GLN A 82 3.69 39.56 -12.82
C GLN A 82 3.70 41.09 -12.67
N SER A 83 4.54 41.59 -11.77
CA SER A 83 4.78 43.02 -11.51
C SER A 83 5.57 43.69 -12.63
#